data_AF-A0A3D6ED17-F1
#
_entry.id   AF-A0A3D6ED17-F1
#
_cell.length_a   1.000
_cell.length_b   1.000
_cell.length_c   1.000
_cell.angle_alpha   90.00
_cell.angle_beta   90.00
_cell.angle_gamma   90.00
#
_symmetry.space_group_name_H-M   'P 1'
#
loop_
_entity.id
_entity.type
_entity.pdbx_description
1 polymer ?
#
loop_
_entity_poly.entity_id
_entity_poly.type
_entity_poly.pdbx_seq_one_letter_code
_entity_poly.pdbx_strand_id
1 'polypeptide(L)'
;MAATVVAIVGCEKTQDLGPAEVTVVSPSETTINVPIEGTEFTVTLKATIDWALQGYTEDVASWLSVSPASGAASSENQTITVKVLANDGADRKADLVFYGNVLCKAALTVSQKGNGAAVGGEVITVADFISKADTQTEYVLHGTISDVT
;
A
#
# COMPACT_ATOMS: atom_id res chain seq x y z
N MET A 1 49.09 -29.44 -15.27
CA MET A 1 48.16 -29.14 -14.17
C MET A 1 46.75 -29.23 -14.75
N ALA A 2 46.11 -30.40 -14.68
CA ALA A 2 44.74 -30.56 -15.14
C ALA A 2 43.80 -30.15 -14.00
N ALA A 3 43.02 -29.08 -14.20
CA ALA A 3 42.08 -28.59 -13.21
C ALA A 3 40.81 -29.46 -13.25
N THR A 4 40.61 -30.25 -12.21
CA THR A 4 39.39 -31.03 -11.97
C THR A 4 38.22 -30.08 -11.75
N VAL A 5 37.23 -30.12 -12.64
CA VAL A 5 35.95 -29.44 -12.43
C VAL A 5 35.10 -30.29 -11.49
N VAL A 6 34.87 -29.79 -10.27
CA VAL A 6 33.91 -30.37 -9.33
C VAL A 6 32.55 -29.75 -9.62
N ALA A 7 31.64 -30.52 -10.23
CA ALA A 7 30.25 -30.14 -10.35
C ALA A 7 29.52 -30.44 -9.04
N ILE A 8 29.26 -29.41 -8.24
CA ILE A 8 28.36 -29.52 -7.09
C ILE A 8 26.92 -29.56 -7.61
N VAL A 9 26.36 -30.76 -7.73
CA VAL A 9 24.92 -30.96 -7.88
C VAL A 9 24.28 -30.67 -6.52
N GLY A 10 24.00 -29.38 -6.27
CA GLY A 10 23.18 -28.96 -5.16
C GLY A 10 21.73 -29.34 -5.46
N CYS A 11 21.30 -30.52 -5.03
CA CYS A 11 19.89 -30.84 -4.91
C CYS A 11 19.32 -29.93 -3.81
N GLU A 12 18.71 -28.82 -4.19
CA GLU A 12 17.85 -28.04 -3.29
C GLU A 12 16.73 -28.98 -2.86
N LYS A 13 16.74 -29.45 -1.60
CA LYS A 13 15.61 -30.18 -1.05
C LYS A 13 14.40 -29.26 -1.18
N THR A 14 13.48 -29.59 -2.08
CA THR A 14 12.17 -28.95 -2.16
C THR A 14 11.50 -29.11 -0.80
N GLN A 15 11.44 -28.03 -0.04
CA GLN A 15 10.78 -28.00 1.26
C GLN A 15 9.29 -28.21 1.01
N ASP A 16 8.70 -29.24 1.63
CA ASP A 16 7.25 -29.47 1.56
C ASP A 16 6.58 -28.48 2.51
N LEU A 17 5.99 -27.42 1.94
CA LEU A 17 5.33 -26.34 2.66
C LEU A 17 3.81 -26.57 2.77
N GLY A 18 3.32 -27.73 2.33
CA GLY A 18 1.89 -28.02 2.23
C GLY A 18 1.22 -27.30 1.05
N PRO A 19 -0.12 -27.17 1.06
CA PRO A 19 -0.85 -26.51 -0.02
C PRO A 19 -0.41 -25.06 -0.23
N ALA A 20 -0.40 -24.62 -1.48
CA ALA A 20 -0.11 -23.23 -1.81
C ALA A 20 -1.17 -22.29 -1.20
N GLU A 21 -0.72 -21.31 -0.43
CA GLU A 21 -1.55 -20.38 0.31
C GLU A 21 -0.86 -19.02 0.39
N VAL A 22 -1.65 -17.95 0.32
CA VAL A 22 -1.25 -16.58 0.67
C VAL A 22 -2.38 -15.94 1.45
N THR A 23 -2.14 -15.59 2.72
CA THR A 23 -3.16 -15.05 3.62
C THR A 23 -2.55 -13.97 4.53
N VAL A 24 -3.27 -12.86 4.71
CA VAL A 24 -2.93 -11.87 5.74
C VAL A 24 -3.46 -12.38 7.10
N VAL A 25 -2.55 -12.68 8.01
CA VAL A 25 -2.85 -13.20 9.37
C VAL A 25 -3.17 -12.06 10.32
N SER A 26 -2.44 -10.95 10.20
CA SER A 26 -2.71 -9.71 10.91
C SER A 26 -2.32 -8.53 10.04
N PRO A 27 -3.07 -7.42 10.04
CA PRO A 27 -4.35 -7.22 10.72
C PRO A 27 -5.46 -8.13 10.17
N SER A 28 -6.49 -8.43 10.97
CA SER A 28 -7.64 -9.26 10.54
C SER A 28 -8.53 -8.56 9.51
N GLU A 29 -8.46 -7.23 9.48
CA GLU A 29 -9.15 -6.41 8.49
C GLU A 29 -8.27 -6.24 7.25
N THR A 30 -8.90 -6.31 6.08
CA THR A 30 -8.23 -6.08 4.81
C THR A 30 -8.18 -4.60 4.43
N THR A 31 -8.87 -3.72 5.17
CA THR A 31 -8.84 -2.27 4.96
C THR A 31 -8.32 -1.58 6.21
N ILE A 32 -7.24 -0.82 6.06
CA ILE A 32 -6.61 -0.07 7.16
C ILE A 32 -6.86 1.40 6.95
N ASN A 33 -7.56 2.01 7.90
CA ASN A 33 -7.78 3.45 7.94
C ASN A 33 -6.62 4.11 8.68
N VAL A 34 -5.91 4.98 7.98
CA VAL A 34 -4.70 5.65 8.47
C VAL A 34 -5.02 7.10 8.81
N PRO A 35 -4.51 7.64 9.93
CA PRO A 35 -4.65 9.05 10.27
C PRO A 35 -3.98 9.97 9.25
N ILE A 36 -4.37 11.25 9.25
CA ILE A 36 -3.87 12.27 8.32
C ILE A 36 -2.34 12.42 8.45
N GLU A 37 -1.81 12.26 9.66
CA GLU A 37 -0.42 12.44 10.07
C GLU A 37 0.48 11.29 9.54
N GLY A 38 -0.14 10.24 9.00
CA GLY A 38 0.55 9.02 8.62
C GLY A 38 0.79 8.12 9.82
N THR A 39 1.26 6.91 9.54
CA THR A 39 1.57 5.92 10.56
C THR A 39 2.49 4.83 9.99
N GLU A 40 3.04 4.01 10.88
CA GLU A 40 3.76 2.81 10.51
C GLU A 40 3.11 1.61 11.21
N PHE A 41 2.85 0.55 10.46
CA PHE A 41 2.26 -0.68 10.97
C PHE A 41 2.85 -1.90 10.27
N THR A 42 2.64 -3.07 10.87
CA THR A 42 3.11 -4.34 10.32
C THR A 42 1.95 -5.21 9.85
N VAL A 43 2.21 -5.93 8.76
CA VAL A 43 1.35 -6.96 8.20
C VAL A 43 2.07 -8.29 8.37
N THR A 44 1.41 -9.24 9.02
CA THR A 44 1.88 -10.62 9.14
C THR A 44 1.25 -11.42 8.01
N LEU A 45 2.09 -11.88 7.08
CA LEU A 45 1.68 -12.67 5.92
C LEU A 45 2.07 -14.13 6.11
N LYS A 46 1.11 -15.04 5.92
CA LYS A 46 1.41 -16.46 5.72
C LYS A 46 1.46 -16.71 4.21
N ALA A 47 2.61 -17.17 3.70
CA ALA A 47 2.79 -17.48 2.29
C ALA A 47 3.64 -18.73 2.09
N THR A 48 3.02 -19.82 1.64
CA THR A 48 3.67 -21.12 1.35
C THR A 48 4.08 -21.24 -0.13
N ILE A 49 4.00 -20.14 -0.87
CA ILE A 49 4.48 -19.96 -2.24
C ILE A 49 5.18 -18.60 -2.34
N ASP A 50 6.14 -18.48 -3.26
CA ASP A 50 6.76 -17.20 -3.61
C ASP A 50 5.68 -16.18 -3.94
N TRP A 51 5.88 -14.94 -3.51
CA TRP A 51 4.92 -13.87 -3.70
C TRP A 51 5.60 -12.56 -4.07
N ALA A 52 4.85 -11.73 -4.79
CA ALA A 52 5.23 -10.36 -5.10
C ALA A 52 4.03 -9.43 -4.91
N LEU A 53 4.31 -8.18 -4.53
CA LEU A 53 3.31 -7.16 -4.34
C LEU A 53 2.83 -6.62 -5.70
N GLN A 54 1.52 -6.63 -5.92
CA GLN A 54 0.87 -5.97 -7.05
C GLN A 54 0.10 -4.74 -6.57
N GLY A 55 -0.18 -3.82 -7.50
CA GLY A 55 -0.84 -2.53 -7.19
C GLY A 55 0.10 -1.48 -6.58
N TYR A 56 1.37 -1.82 -6.38
CA TYR A 56 2.39 -0.91 -5.87
C TYR A 56 3.04 -0.10 -7.00
N THR A 57 2.34 0.96 -7.43
CA THR A 57 2.79 1.87 -8.50
C THR A 57 3.73 2.96 -7.97
N GLU A 58 4.37 3.72 -8.86
CA GLU A 58 5.20 4.88 -8.48
C GLU A 58 4.40 5.94 -7.69
N ASP A 59 3.13 6.15 -8.05
CA ASP A 59 2.23 7.05 -7.32
C ASP A 59 1.99 6.57 -5.89
N VAL A 60 1.70 5.28 -5.70
CA VAL A 60 1.56 4.70 -4.34
C VAL A 60 2.88 4.79 -3.56
N ALA A 61 4.01 4.46 -4.21
CA ALA A 61 5.33 4.52 -3.60
C ALA A 61 5.75 5.94 -3.17
N SER A 62 5.13 6.98 -3.71
CA SER A 62 5.41 8.37 -3.33
C SER A 62 4.94 8.72 -1.91
N TRP A 63 3.97 7.98 -1.36
CA TRP A 63 3.38 8.27 -0.05
C TRP A 63 3.19 7.05 0.87
N LEU A 64 3.31 5.84 0.33
CA LEU A 64 3.22 4.59 1.06
C LEU A 64 4.43 3.73 0.71
N SER A 65 5.19 3.28 1.71
CA SER A 65 6.31 2.37 1.56
C SER A 65 5.95 0.98 2.08
N VAL A 66 6.31 -0.06 1.34
CA VAL A 66 6.14 -1.47 1.75
C VAL A 66 7.48 -2.18 1.69
N SER A 67 7.85 -2.88 2.77
CA SER A 67 9.07 -3.69 2.82
C SER A 67 8.87 -4.97 3.65
N PRO A 68 9.17 -6.16 3.10
CA PRO A 68 9.57 -6.40 1.71
C PRO A 68 8.37 -6.27 0.73
N ALA A 69 8.65 -6.02 -0.55
CA ALA A 69 7.64 -6.02 -1.63
C ALA A 69 7.54 -7.38 -2.35
N SER A 70 8.36 -8.36 -1.98
CA SER A 70 8.34 -9.73 -2.47
C SER A 70 9.00 -10.65 -1.45
N GLY A 71 8.64 -11.92 -1.43
CA GLY A 71 9.24 -12.91 -0.53
C GLY A 71 9.19 -14.31 -1.11
N ALA A 72 10.14 -15.14 -0.69
CA ALA A 72 10.13 -16.56 -1.01
C ALA A 72 9.07 -17.30 -0.18
N ALA A 73 8.65 -18.46 -0.66
CA ALA A 73 7.80 -19.39 0.08
C ALA A 73 8.41 -19.74 1.45
N SER A 74 7.59 -19.79 2.50
CA SER A 74 8.03 -20.05 3.87
C SER A 74 6.98 -20.81 4.67
N SER A 75 7.42 -21.68 5.58
CA SER A 75 6.55 -22.29 6.61
C SER A 75 6.24 -21.31 7.75
N GLU A 76 7.13 -20.35 7.97
CA GLU A 76 6.99 -19.30 8.98
C GLU A 76 6.27 -18.08 8.43
N ASN A 77 5.57 -17.37 9.31
CA ASN A 77 4.96 -16.08 8.99
C ASN A 77 6.04 -15.04 8.62
N GLN A 78 5.74 -14.25 7.60
CA GLN A 78 6.60 -13.19 7.09
C GLN A 78 6.07 -11.83 7.57
N THR A 79 6.96 -10.98 8.08
CA THR A 79 6.61 -9.64 8.55
C THR A 79 6.87 -8.62 7.45
N ILE A 80 5.86 -7.79 7.17
CA ILE A 80 5.89 -6.75 6.16
C ILE A 80 5.62 -5.42 6.85
N THR A 81 6.55 -4.48 6.77
CA THR A 81 6.38 -3.13 7.28
C THR A 81 5.71 -2.26 6.23
N VAL A 82 4.63 -1.59 6.62
CA VAL A 82 3.95 -0.58 5.82
C VAL A 82 4.08 0.76 6.52
N LYS A 83 4.64 1.74 5.82
CA LYS A 83 4.79 3.11 6.30
C LYS A 83 4.01 4.04 5.40
N VAL A 84 3.13 4.83 6.00
CA VAL A 84 2.28 5.80 5.30
C VAL A 84 2.67 7.19 5.76
N LEU A 85 3.01 8.06 4.81
CA LEU A 85 3.35 9.46 5.08
C LEU A 85 2.11 10.28 5.41
N ALA A 86 2.32 11.47 5.98
CA ALA A 86 1.25 12.43 6.20
C ALA A 86 0.54 12.81 4.87
N ASN A 87 -0.73 13.20 4.97
CA ASN A 87 -1.59 13.55 3.85
C ASN A 87 -2.23 14.93 4.03
N ASP A 88 -1.50 15.97 3.63
CA ASP A 88 -2.05 17.34 3.53
C ASP A 88 -2.99 17.51 2.32
N GLY A 89 -3.18 16.44 1.54
CA GLY A 89 -3.92 16.40 0.28
C GLY A 89 -5.42 16.13 0.39
N ALA A 90 -5.98 15.66 -0.72
CA ALA A 90 -7.30 15.00 -0.74
C ALA A 90 -7.20 13.57 -0.17
N ASP A 91 -8.34 12.97 0.12
CA ASP A 91 -8.42 11.54 0.48
C ASP A 91 -7.72 10.68 -0.58
N ARG A 92 -6.93 9.71 -0.13
CA ARG A 92 -6.19 8.79 -1.01
C ARG A 92 -6.32 7.35 -0.56
N LYS A 93 -6.17 6.43 -1.51
CA LYS A 93 -6.30 4.99 -1.27
C LYS A 93 -5.30 4.21 -2.11
N ALA A 94 -4.76 3.14 -1.56
CA ALA A 94 -3.99 2.14 -2.28
C ALA A 94 -4.62 0.76 -2.10
N ASP A 95 -4.82 0.04 -3.21
CA ASP A 95 -5.23 -1.36 -3.21
C ASP A 95 -4.01 -2.22 -3.60
N LEU A 96 -3.51 -2.97 -2.63
CA LEU A 96 -2.34 -3.83 -2.75
C LEU A 96 -2.75 -5.29 -2.74
N VAL A 97 -2.01 -6.12 -3.49
CA VAL A 97 -2.23 -7.56 -3.51
C VAL A 97 -0.92 -8.29 -3.32
N PHE A 98 -0.83 -9.09 -2.25
CA PHE A 98 0.21 -10.10 -2.11
C PHE A 98 -0.14 -11.25 -3.05
N TYR A 99 0.53 -11.30 -4.20
CA TYR A 99 0.21 -12.22 -5.28
C TYR A 99 1.21 -13.37 -5.31
N GLY A 100 0.74 -14.58 -5.04
CA GLY A 100 1.50 -15.80 -5.32
C GLY A 100 1.12 -16.38 -6.69
N ASN A 101 -0.18 -16.63 -6.89
CA ASN A 101 -0.74 -17.02 -8.19
C ASN A 101 -2.25 -16.65 -8.27
N VAL A 102 -2.92 -17.05 -9.36
CA VAL A 102 -4.34 -16.73 -9.61
C VAL A 102 -5.29 -17.21 -8.49
N LEU A 103 -4.97 -18.34 -7.86
CA LEU A 103 -5.75 -18.96 -6.78
C LEU A 103 -5.24 -18.60 -5.37
N CYS A 104 -3.99 -18.16 -5.25
CA CYS A 104 -3.33 -17.84 -3.97
C CYS A 104 -2.91 -16.36 -3.95
N LYS A 105 -3.77 -15.50 -3.40
CA LYS A 105 -3.53 -14.07 -3.26
C LYS A 105 -4.30 -13.49 -2.07
N ALA A 106 -3.73 -12.46 -1.44
CA ALA A 106 -4.37 -11.73 -0.36
C ALA A 106 -4.36 -10.21 -0.65
N ALA A 107 -5.46 -9.53 -0.35
CA ALA A 107 -5.62 -8.10 -0.58
C ALA A 107 -5.40 -7.29 0.70
N LEU A 108 -4.82 -6.09 0.53
CA LEU A 108 -4.69 -5.07 1.56
C LEU A 108 -5.03 -3.72 0.95
N THR A 109 -6.03 -3.04 1.50
CA THR A 109 -6.41 -1.69 1.16
C THR A 109 -5.92 -0.75 2.25
N VAL A 110 -5.19 0.29 1.88
CA VAL A 110 -4.82 1.38 2.78
C VAL A 110 -5.60 2.62 2.37
N SER A 111 -6.42 3.12 3.29
CA SER A 111 -7.26 4.30 3.10
C SER A 111 -6.78 5.39 4.04
N GLN A 112 -6.46 6.57 3.51
CA GLN A 112 -5.97 7.68 4.31
C GLN A 112 -6.78 8.94 4.02
N LYS A 113 -7.32 9.54 5.08
CA LYS A 113 -7.97 10.84 4.99
C LYS A 113 -6.96 11.93 4.69
N GLY A 114 -7.38 12.96 3.96
CA GLY A 114 -6.61 14.16 3.72
C GLY A 114 -7.16 15.36 4.50
N ASN A 115 -6.36 16.41 4.66
CA ASN A 115 -6.79 17.67 5.29
C ASN A 115 -7.63 18.57 4.37
N GLY A 116 -8.05 18.08 3.19
CA GLY A 116 -9.13 18.68 2.41
C GLY A 116 -8.71 19.66 1.31
N ALA A 117 -7.42 19.72 0.94
CA ALA A 117 -7.00 20.40 -0.28
C ALA A 117 -6.36 19.39 -1.22
N ALA A 118 -6.89 19.20 -2.44
CA ALA A 118 -6.12 18.50 -3.47
C ALA A 118 -4.77 19.21 -3.63
N VAL A 119 -3.66 18.48 -3.47
CA VAL A 119 -2.32 19.03 -3.75
C VAL A 119 -2.31 19.44 -5.22
N GLY A 120 -2.20 20.75 -5.47
CA GLY A 120 -2.20 21.31 -6.83
C GLY A 120 -3.50 22.00 -7.28
N GLY A 121 -4.52 22.10 -6.42
CA GLY A 121 -5.57 23.10 -6.64
C GLY A 121 -5.02 24.50 -6.37
N GLU A 122 -5.24 25.44 -7.29
CA GLU A 122 -4.97 26.85 -7.01
C GLU A 122 -5.78 27.25 -5.77
N VAL A 123 -5.09 27.71 -4.71
CA VAL A 123 -5.76 28.30 -3.55
C VAL A 123 -6.36 29.61 -4.03
N ILE A 124 -7.67 29.60 -4.24
CA ILE A 124 -8.44 30.78 -4.64
C ILE A 124 -9.25 31.27 -3.45
N THR A 125 -9.53 32.57 -3.40
CA THR A 125 -10.41 33.10 -2.35
C THR A 125 -11.85 32.65 -2.57
N VAL A 126 -12.69 32.73 -1.54
CA VAL A 126 -14.15 32.51 -1.70
C VAL A 126 -14.72 33.47 -2.75
N ALA A 127 -14.20 34.70 -2.83
CA ALA A 127 -14.61 35.67 -3.84
C ALA A 127 -14.26 35.20 -5.26
N ASP A 128 -13.05 34.67 -5.46
CA ASP A 128 -12.62 34.13 -6.74
C ASP A 128 -13.42 32.88 -7.13
N PHE A 129 -13.75 32.01 -6.17
CA PHE A 129 -14.63 30.85 -6.41
C PHE A 129 -16.02 31.29 -6.88
N ILE A 130 -16.63 32.25 -6.18
CA ILE A 130 -17.94 32.80 -6.55
C ILE A 130 -17.89 33.47 -7.93
N SER A 131 -16.78 34.14 -8.29
CA SER A 131 -16.64 34.78 -9.60
C SER A 131 -16.60 33.79 -10.78
N LYS A 132 -16.28 32.52 -10.51
CA LYS A 132 -16.24 31.44 -11.50
C LYS A 132 -17.53 30.60 -11.52
N ALA A 133 -18.61 31.07 -10.89
CA ALA A 133 -19.85 30.31 -10.76
C ALA A 133 -20.42 29.87 -12.12
N ASP A 134 -20.63 28.56 -12.26
CA ASP A 134 -21.42 27.95 -13.34
C ASP A 134 -22.83 27.65 -12.81
N THR A 135 -23.86 28.11 -13.52
CA THR A 135 -25.27 27.89 -13.16
C THR A 135 -25.76 26.46 -13.31
N GLN A 136 -24.94 25.56 -13.86
CA GLN A 136 -25.31 24.16 -14.11
C GLN A 136 -24.84 23.19 -13.03
N THR A 137 -23.93 23.60 -12.14
CA THR A 137 -23.29 22.71 -11.17
C THR A 137 -23.42 23.25 -9.75
N GLU A 138 -23.88 22.41 -8.82
CA GLU A 138 -23.91 22.73 -7.40
C GLU A 138 -22.60 22.27 -6.75
N TYR A 139 -22.00 23.16 -5.94
CA TYR A 139 -20.73 22.90 -5.27
C TYR A 139 -20.89 23.06 -3.77
N VAL A 140 -20.29 22.15 -3.00
CA VAL A 140 -20.25 22.23 -1.53
C VAL A 140 -18.80 22.44 -1.10
N LEU A 141 -18.53 23.57 -0.45
CA LEU A 141 -17.21 23.90 0.08
C LEU A 141 -17.10 23.38 1.51
N HIS A 142 -16.14 22.49 1.78
CA HIS A 142 -15.80 22.03 3.13
C HIS A 142 -14.47 22.67 3.53
N GLY A 143 -14.38 23.18 4.76
CA GLY A 143 -13.14 23.76 5.27
C GLY A 143 -13.22 24.07 6.76
N THR A 144 -12.05 24.25 7.36
CA THR A 144 -11.85 24.62 8.76
C THR A 144 -11.39 26.07 8.81
N ILE A 145 -12.10 26.93 9.55
CA ILE A 145 -11.68 28.33 9.73
C ILE A 145 -10.55 28.35 10.75
N SER A 146 -9.35 28.70 10.31
CA SER A 146 -8.15 28.72 11.16
C SER A 146 -7.89 30.06 11.84
N ASP A 147 -8.51 31.15 11.35
CA ASP A 147 -8.38 32.49 11.92
C ASP A 147 -9.68 33.28 11.67
N VAL A 148 -10.25 33.85 12.73
CA VAL A 148 -11.36 34.82 12.65
C VAL A 148 -10.86 36.06 13.37
N THR A 149 -10.41 37.03 12.61
CA THR A 149 -10.02 38.35 13.12
C THR A 149 -11.19 39.32 13.07
#